data_AF-A0A6P7G6E7-F1
#
_entry.id   AF-A0A6P7G6E7-F1
#
_cell.length_a   1.000
_cell.length_b   1.000
_cell.length_c   1.000
_cell.angle_alpha   90.00
_cell.angle_beta   90.00
_cell.angle_gamma   90.00
#
_symmetry.space_group_name_H-M   'P 1'
#
loop_
_entity.id
_entity.type
_entity.pdbx_description
1 polymer ?
#
loop_
_entity_poly.entity_id
_entity_poly.type
_entity_poly.pdbx_seq_one_letter_code
_entity_poly.pdbx_strand_id
1 'polypeptide(L)'
;MRWQNLKRDRDDLCVDVEQMERWRHRIYNAIHRGYATDDLIQEKRKVRKVWQRTRIKQRNSVELTENEGIDILGNMLESSILSPDRDFYGNFHNMGHNFAAYIHDPDFRHQECIGVMGDSSTAMRDPFFYRWHATIDDIFQNHKDTLPGYTEKQLGFENVVVQDVKVQTQGAPVNTLQTYWQQSQIDLSRGLDFLQAGGAVPVKFIHLQHKLFAYEITVNNANSSPTVGTCRIFMAPKFDERGNPWVFKHQKNMFIELDKFRVNLKSGQNSITRKSSESSVTIPFGRTFRDLDKNRPDETDVKATTKFDFCGCGWPENMLIPKGNERFEAELFVMISDYSDDKVTNSDTEKSCDAGSYCGLRDNQYPDRRSMGYPFDRQPREPTESTKRITLQQFLTPNMKVTDVFIQFNNQVDTALEVNVDHF
;
A
#
# COMPACT_ATOMS: atom_id res chain seq x y z
N MET A 1 -25.78 13.78 -10.10
CA MET A 1 -26.32 13.22 -8.84
C MET A 1 -25.57 13.83 -7.66
N ARG A 2 -26.20 13.93 -6.50
CA ARG A 2 -25.58 14.41 -5.24
C ARG A 2 -25.89 13.42 -4.12
N TRP A 3 -25.04 13.35 -3.11
CA TRP A 3 -25.35 12.58 -1.90
C TRP A 3 -26.62 13.11 -1.24
N GLN A 4 -27.43 12.18 -0.73
CA GLN A 4 -28.67 12.41 -0.01
C GLN A 4 -28.59 11.63 1.29
N ASN A 5 -29.34 12.04 2.31
CA ASN A 5 -29.40 11.31 3.58
C ASN A 5 -29.83 9.87 3.32
N LEU A 6 -29.10 8.92 3.89
CA LEU A 6 -29.41 7.49 3.79
C LEU A 6 -30.43 7.15 4.86
N LYS A 7 -31.56 6.60 4.43
CA LYS A 7 -32.68 6.15 5.29
C LYS A 7 -33.18 4.81 4.80
N ARG A 8 -32.37 3.77 4.96
CA ARG A 8 -32.66 2.41 4.51
C ARG A 8 -32.78 1.50 5.72
N ASP A 9 -33.94 1.54 6.38
CA ASP A 9 -34.21 0.76 7.60
C ASP A 9 -34.01 -0.75 7.39
N ARG A 10 -34.33 -1.24 6.18
CA ARG A 10 -34.08 -2.64 5.78
C ARG A 10 -32.61 -3.04 5.90
N ASP A 11 -31.71 -2.12 5.62
CA ASP A 11 -30.26 -2.34 5.55
C ASP A 11 -29.54 -1.83 6.82
N ASP A 12 -30.30 -1.49 7.88
CA ASP A 12 -29.81 -0.89 9.13
C ASP A 12 -28.92 0.35 8.90
N LEU A 13 -29.31 1.16 7.90
CA LEU A 13 -28.50 2.28 7.42
C LEU A 13 -29.28 3.60 7.51
N CYS A 14 -29.04 4.33 8.60
CA CYS A 14 -29.60 5.67 8.82
C CYS A 14 -28.49 6.68 9.18
N VAL A 15 -28.01 7.42 8.18
CA VAL A 15 -26.95 8.42 8.34
C VAL A 15 -27.26 9.63 7.46
N ASP A 16 -27.18 10.84 8.01
CA ASP A 16 -27.32 12.08 7.26
C ASP A 16 -25.97 12.63 6.77
N VAL A 17 -26.01 13.48 5.74
CA VAL A 17 -24.81 14.11 5.18
C VAL A 17 -24.12 15.01 6.22
N GLU A 18 -24.89 15.65 7.10
CA GLU A 18 -24.35 16.52 8.16
C GLU A 18 -23.50 15.72 9.17
N GLN A 19 -23.86 14.46 9.44
CA GLN A 19 -23.12 13.56 10.32
C GLN A 19 -21.73 13.26 9.73
N MET A 20 -21.65 13.04 8.42
CA MET A 20 -20.38 12.88 7.71
C MET A 20 -19.50 14.12 7.86
N GLU A 21 -20.09 15.31 7.71
CA GLU A 21 -19.38 16.59 7.90
C GLU A 21 -18.88 16.77 9.34
N ARG A 22 -19.71 16.42 10.33
CA ARG A 22 -19.33 16.45 11.76
C ARG A 22 -18.17 15.51 12.06
N TRP A 23 -18.22 14.28 11.57
CA TRP A 23 -17.12 13.31 11.73
C TRP A 23 -15.83 13.83 11.11
N ARG A 24 -15.89 14.29 9.86
CA ARG A 24 -14.74 14.90 9.17
C ARG A 24 -14.14 16.05 9.98
N HIS A 25 -14.96 16.99 10.46
CA HIS A 25 -14.47 18.11 11.26
C HIS A 25 -13.81 17.67 12.57
N ARG A 26 -14.35 16.66 13.25
CA ARG A 26 -13.74 16.11 14.48
C ARG A 26 -12.38 15.48 14.21
N ILE A 27 -12.25 14.75 13.09
CA ILE A 27 -10.99 14.13 12.67
C ILE A 27 -9.93 15.20 12.36
N TYR A 28 -10.25 16.21 11.54
CA TYR A 28 -9.33 17.33 11.30
C TYR A 28 -8.93 18.06 12.59
N ASN A 29 -9.86 18.22 13.53
CA ASN A 29 -9.56 18.86 14.82
C ASN A 29 -8.59 18.02 15.65
N ALA A 30 -8.73 16.69 15.66
CA ALA A 30 -7.79 15.79 16.33
C ALA A 30 -6.39 15.88 15.72
N ILE A 31 -6.30 15.90 14.38
CA ILE A 31 -5.04 16.08 13.64
C ILE A 31 -4.36 17.39 14.04
N HIS A 32 -5.05 18.52 13.92
CA HIS A 32 -4.46 19.84 14.20
C HIS A 32 -4.14 20.07 15.68
N ARG A 33 -4.80 19.36 16.60
CA ARG A 33 -4.46 19.38 18.03
C ARG A 33 -3.29 18.46 18.39
N GLY A 34 -2.96 17.50 17.53
CA GLY A 34 -1.96 16.47 17.80
C GLY A 34 -2.43 15.35 18.75
N TYR A 35 -3.73 15.25 19.04
CA TYR A 35 -4.27 14.16 19.87
C TYR A 35 -5.74 13.87 19.56
N ALA A 36 -6.14 12.61 19.72
CA ALA A 36 -7.52 12.16 19.68
C ALA A 36 -8.09 12.06 21.10
N THR A 37 -9.34 12.48 21.30
CA THR A 37 -10.15 12.08 22.46
C THR A 37 -10.39 10.57 22.47
N ASP A 38 -10.27 9.97 23.65
CA ASP A 38 -10.49 8.55 23.92
C ASP A 38 -11.53 8.42 25.04
N ASP A 39 -12.59 7.67 24.76
CA ASP A 39 -13.69 7.37 25.68
C ASP A 39 -13.46 6.04 26.44
N LEU A 40 -12.34 5.34 26.19
CA LEU A 40 -11.99 4.05 26.79
C LEU A 40 -11.07 4.19 28.02
N ILE A 41 -11.65 4.18 29.21
CA ILE A 41 -10.95 3.66 30.41
C ILE A 41 -11.19 2.15 30.51
N GLN A 42 -10.14 1.34 30.29
CA GLN A 42 -10.10 -0.04 30.80
C GLN A 42 -9.58 -0.04 32.24
N GLU A 43 -10.42 0.31 33.22
CA GLU A 43 -10.07 0.06 34.62
C GLU A 43 -10.24 -1.44 34.90
N LYS A 44 -9.12 -2.16 35.01
CA LYS A 44 -9.08 -3.48 35.63
C LYS A 44 -9.21 -3.31 37.14
N ARG A 45 -10.43 -3.32 37.66
CA ARG A 45 -10.69 -3.30 39.11
C ARG A 45 -10.91 -4.71 39.64
N LYS A 46 -10.14 -5.09 40.66
CA LYS A 46 -10.28 -6.37 41.36
C LYS A 46 -11.34 -6.21 42.46
N VAL A 47 -12.57 -6.64 42.18
CA VAL A 47 -13.67 -6.64 43.16
C VAL A 47 -13.89 -8.08 43.62
N ARG A 48 -13.69 -8.36 44.91
CA ARG A 48 -13.97 -9.68 45.53
C ARG A 48 -13.36 -10.87 44.77
N LYS A 49 -12.06 -10.79 44.42
CA LYS A 49 -11.28 -11.80 43.67
C LYS A 49 -11.75 -12.07 42.22
N VAL A 50 -12.69 -11.31 41.69
CA VAL A 50 -13.11 -11.37 40.28
C VAL A 50 -12.63 -10.10 39.57
N TRP A 51 -12.08 -10.25 38.36
CA TRP A 51 -11.82 -9.11 37.49
C TRP A 51 -13.14 -8.65 36.88
N GLN A 52 -13.61 -7.48 37.28
CA GLN A 52 -14.75 -6.83 36.63
C GLN A 52 -14.23 -5.72 35.72
N ARG A 53 -14.71 -5.72 34.47
CA ARG A 53 -14.52 -4.61 33.53
C ARG A 53 -15.68 -3.65 33.72
N THR A 54 -15.41 -2.46 34.25
CA THR A 54 -16.41 -1.40 34.37
C THR A 54 -16.07 -0.30 33.37
N ARG A 55 -17.00 0.05 32.49
CA ARG A 55 -16.85 1.21 31.59
C ARG A 55 -17.11 2.49 32.40
N ILE A 56 -16.09 3.31 32.57
CA ILE A 56 -16.21 4.65 33.14
C ILE A 56 -15.95 5.64 32.00
N LYS A 57 -16.89 6.53 31.71
CA LYS A 57 -16.70 7.62 30.75
C LYS A 57 -15.84 8.70 31.40
N GLN A 58 -14.55 8.74 31.08
CA GLN A 58 -13.67 9.85 31.40
C GLN A 58 -12.89 10.16 30.13
N ARG A 59 -12.95 11.41 29.66
CA ARG A 59 -12.27 11.84 28.44
C ARG A 59 -10.77 11.84 28.67
N ASN A 60 -10.09 10.84 28.13
CA ASN A 60 -8.65 10.84 27.99
C ASN A 60 -8.25 11.34 26.60
N SER A 61 -6.97 11.63 26.41
CA SER A 61 -6.39 12.00 25.12
C SER A 61 -5.30 11.03 24.74
N VAL A 62 -5.32 10.55 23.51
CA VAL A 62 -4.26 9.73 22.90
C VAL A 62 -3.51 10.60 21.90
N GLU A 63 -2.20 10.76 22.11
CA GLU A 63 -1.35 11.58 21.25
C GLU A 63 -1.18 10.95 19.85
N LEU A 64 -1.30 11.77 18.81
CA LEU A 64 -1.02 11.37 17.44
C LEU A 64 0.49 11.53 17.17
N THR A 65 1.27 10.62 17.76
CA THR A 65 2.73 10.68 17.71
C THR A 65 3.27 10.42 16.30
N GLU A 66 4.56 10.71 16.10
CA GLU A 66 5.29 10.46 14.86
C GLU A 66 5.22 9.01 14.35
N ASN A 67 5.18 8.03 15.27
CA ASN A 67 5.24 6.61 14.93
C ASN A 67 3.86 5.93 14.95
N GLU A 68 3.00 6.30 15.91
CA GLU A 68 1.71 5.61 16.15
C GLU A 68 0.52 6.43 15.69
N GLY A 69 0.67 7.74 15.50
CA GLY A 69 -0.42 8.66 15.18
C GLY A 69 -1.15 8.30 13.89
N ILE A 70 -0.41 7.87 12.86
CA ILE A 70 -1.03 7.45 11.59
C ILE A 70 -1.84 6.15 11.73
N ASP A 71 -1.42 5.22 12.59
CA ASP A 71 -2.15 3.97 12.84
C ASP A 71 -3.45 4.24 13.62
N ILE A 72 -3.39 5.07 14.65
CA ILE A 72 -4.58 5.54 15.38
C ILE A 72 -5.55 6.24 14.43
N LEU A 73 -5.03 7.13 13.57
CA LEU A 73 -5.84 7.85 12.60
C LEU A 73 -6.46 6.91 11.55
N GLY A 74 -5.74 5.88 11.11
CA GLY A 74 -6.26 4.84 10.23
C GLY A 74 -7.49 4.15 10.83
N ASN A 75 -7.35 3.72 12.08
CA ASN A 75 -8.44 3.10 12.83
C ASN A 75 -9.64 4.06 13.05
N MET A 76 -9.39 5.36 13.23
CA MET A 76 -10.45 6.37 13.36
C MET A 76 -11.19 6.62 12.04
N LEU A 77 -10.46 6.70 10.93
CA LEU A 77 -10.98 7.15 9.64
C LEU A 77 -11.74 6.03 8.90
N GLU A 78 -11.25 4.78 8.98
CA GLU A 78 -11.84 3.63 8.28
C GLU A 78 -13.35 3.48 8.55
N SER A 79 -13.87 3.38 9.77
CA SER A 79 -13.29 3.14 11.09
C SER A 79 -13.17 1.65 11.40
N SER A 80 -12.23 1.25 12.26
CA SER A 80 -12.10 -0.12 12.77
C SER A 80 -12.62 -0.24 14.22
N ILE A 81 -12.69 -1.48 14.74
CA ILE A 81 -13.00 -1.73 16.15
C ILE A 81 -11.93 -1.20 17.13
N LEU A 82 -10.76 -0.83 16.61
CA LEU A 82 -9.63 -0.30 17.36
C LEU A 82 -9.64 1.24 17.45
N SER A 83 -10.60 1.91 16.79
CA SER A 83 -10.79 3.34 16.93
C SER A 83 -10.99 3.72 18.42
N PRO A 84 -10.29 4.76 18.93
CA PRO A 84 -10.39 5.18 20.33
C PRO A 84 -11.81 5.63 20.72
N ASP A 85 -12.56 6.21 19.78
CA ASP A 85 -13.95 6.64 20.02
C ASP A 85 -14.77 6.63 18.73
N ARG A 86 -15.40 5.48 18.43
CA ARG A 86 -16.25 5.31 17.24
C ARG A 86 -17.52 6.16 17.28
N ASP A 87 -18.06 6.44 18.46
CA ASP A 87 -19.28 7.26 18.60
C ASP A 87 -18.96 8.72 18.27
N PHE A 88 -17.77 9.19 18.65
CA PHE A 88 -17.32 10.54 18.39
C PHE A 88 -16.76 10.73 16.97
N TYR A 89 -15.84 9.89 16.50
CA TYR A 89 -15.21 10.04 15.18
C TYR A 89 -15.98 9.39 14.04
N GLY A 90 -16.89 8.48 14.35
CA GLY A 90 -17.77 7.86 13.37
C GLY A 90 -17.12 6.76 12.54
N ASN A 91 -17.65 6.59 11.33
CA ASN A 91 -17.27 5.56 10.37
C ASN A 91 -17.11 6.18 8.97
N PHE A 92 -16.27 7.21 8.87
CA PHE A 92 -16.26 8.16 7.75
C PHE A 92 -15.94 7.51 6.41
N HIS A 93 -14.83 6.79 6.26
CA HIS A 93 -14.45 6.13 5.02
C HIS A 93 -15.53 5.13 4.54
N ASN A 94 -15.95 4.20 5.41
CA ASN A 94 -16.94 3.18 5.07
C ASN A 94 -18.32 3.78 4.75
N MET A 95 -18.75 4.83 5.46
CA MET A 95 -20.01 5.48 5.12
C MET A 95 -19.94 6.22 3.79
N GLY A 96 -18.78 6.78 3.40
CA GLY A 96 -18.62 7.35 2.06
C GLY A 96 -18.83 6.35 0.94
N HIS A 97 -18.39 5.10 1.12
CA HIS A 97 -18.74 3.98 0.24
C HIS A 97 -20.26 3.79 0.14
N ASN A 98 -20.96 3.72 1.27
CA ASN A 98 -22.41 3.56 1.31
C ASN A 98 -23.17 4.73 0.66
N PHE A 99 -22.76 5.98 0.92
CA PHE A 99 -23.36 7.16 0.29
C PHE A 99 -23.17 7.16 -1.23
N ALA A 100 -22.01 6.73 -1.72
CA ALA A 100 -21.76 6.58 -3.15
C ALA A 100 -22.57 5.42 -3.76
N ALA A 101 -22.60 4.28 -3.09
CA ALA A 101 -23.21 3.06 -3.60
C ALA A 101 -24.75 3.13 -3.66
N TYR A 102 -25.39 3.81 -2.71
CA TYR A 102 -26.85 4.00 -2.67
C TYR A 102 -27.30 5.34 -3.25
N ILE A 103 -26.45 6.07 -3.98
CA ILE A 103 -26.79 7.40 -4.53
C ILE A 103 -28.05 7.38 -5.42
N HIS A 104 -28.36 6.22 -6.01
CA HIS A 104 -29.50 6.00 -6.89
C HIS A 104 -30.82 5.68 -6.13
N ASP A 105 -30.75 5.19 -4.89
CA ASP A 105 -31.92 4.82 -4.08
C ASP A 105 -31.63 4.97 -2.56
N PRO A 106 -31.43 6.21 -2.06
CA PRO A 106 -30.94 6.44 -0.70
C PRO A 106 -31.95 6.14 0.41
N ASP A 107 -33.24 5.98 0.08
CA ASP A 107 -34.34 5.75 1.02
C ASP A 107 -35.13 4.47 0.72
N PHE A 108 -34.59 3.61 -0.15
CA PHE A 108 -35.16 2.31 -0.52
C PHE A 108 -36.53 2.38 -1.20
N ARG A 109 -36.95 3.55 -1.71
CA ARG A 109 -38.26 3.71 -2.37
C ARG A 109 -38.37 2.94 -3.69
N HIS A 110 -37.23 2.66 -4.32
CA HIS A 110 -37.16 1.94 -5.60
C HIS A 110 -36.79 0.46 -5.43
N GLN A 111 -36.54 0.01 -4.20
CA GLN A 111 -36.15 -1.35 -3.87
C GLN A 111 -34.84 -1.81 -4.53
N GLU A 112 -33.96 -0.87 -4.86
CA GLU A 112 -32.72 -1.15 -5.57
C GLU A 112 -31.61 -1.62 -4.61
N CYS A 113 -30.69 -2.41 -5.18
CA CYS A 113 -29.53 -2.97 -4.48
C CYS A 113 -28.34 -2.01 -4.46
N ILE A 114 -27.34 -2.34 -3.65
CA ILE A 114 -26.11 -1.53 -3.53
C ILE A 114 -25.33 -1.51 -4.86
N GLY A 115 -24.81 -0.33 -5.23
CA GLY A 115 -23.91 -0.21 -6.38
C GLY A 115 -22.50 -0.75 -6.09
N VAL A 116 -21.63 -0.76 -7.11
CA VAL A 116 -20.27 -1.32 -7.03
C VAL A 116 -19.39 -0.73 -5.92
N MET A 117 -19.62 0.53 -5.54
CA MET A 117 -18.91 1.17 -4.43
C MET A 117 -19.17 0.50 -3.07
N GLY A 118 -20.19 -0.34 -2.93
CA GLY A 118 -20.55 -1.00 -1.68
C GLY A 118 -19.91 -2.35 -1.43
N ASP A 119 -19.13 -2.88 -2.38
CA ASP A 119 -18.48 -4.19 -2.28
C ASP A 119 -16.98 -4.05 -2.56
N SER A 120 -16.14 -4.54 -1.65
CA SER A 120 -14.68 -4.42 -1.74
C SER A 120 -14.07 -5.09 -2.98
N SER A 121 -14.73 -6.12 -3.54
CA SER A 121 -14.29 -6.80 -4.76
C SER A 121 -14.63 -6.04 -6.05
N THR A 122 -15.50 -5.02 -5.97
CA THR A 122 -15.96 -4.26 -7.14
C THR A 122 -15.74 -2.76 -7.04
N ALA A 123 -15.51 -2.20 -5.86
CA ALA A 123 -15.40 -0.76 -5.63
C ALA A 123 -14.32 -0.09 -6.49
N MET A 124 -13.14 -0.71 -6.63
CA MET A 124 -12.05 -0.19 -7.47
C MET A 124 -12.38 -0.10 -8.97
N ARG A 125 -13.53 -0.63 -9.42
CA ARG A 125 -14.00 -0.50 -10.82
C ARG A 125 -14.67 0.86 -11.07
N ASP A 126 -15.13 1.55 -10.03
CA ASP A 126 -15.78 2.85 -10.15
C ASP A 126 -14.72 3.98 -10.12
N PRO A 127 -14.67 4.88 -11.11
CA PRO A 127 -13.78 6.05 -11.06
C PRO A 127 -13.95 6.91 -9.79
N PHE A 128 -15.14 6.91 -9.18
CA PHE A 128 -15.40 7.63 -7.94
C PHE A 128 -14.65 7.06 -6.73
N PHE A 129 -14.29 5.76 -6.75
CA PHE A 129 -13.43 5.14 -5.73
C PHE A 129 -12.15 5.96 -5.52
N TYR A 130 -11.46 6.27 -6.61
CA TYR A 130 -10.20 7.00 -6.56
C TYR A 130 -10.38 8.45 -6.10
N ARG A 131 -11.52 9.10 -6.42
CA ARG A 131 -11.83 10.44 -5.91
C ARG A 131 -12.13 10.43 -4.41
N TRP A 132 -12.84 9.41 -3.95
CA TRP A 132 -13.13 9.22 -2.53
C TRP A 132 -11.85 8.92 -1.76
N HIS A 133 -11.05 7.96 -2.22
CA HIS A 133 -9.77 7.63 -1.59
C HIS A 133 -8.75 8.77 -1.67
N ALA A 134 -8.78 9.63 -2.69
CA ALA A 134 -7.98 10.86 -2.68
C ALA A 134 -8.40 11.82 -1.54
N THR A 135 -9.70 11.91 -1.23
CA THR A 135 -10.18 12.69 -0.07
C THR A 135 -9.73 12.08 1.26
N ILE A 136 -9.69 10.75 1.34
CA ILE A 136 -9.21 10.01 2.51
C ILE A 136 -7.69 10.16 2.67
N ASP A 137 -6.93 10.03 1.58
CA ASP A 137 -5.49 10.24 1.57
C ASP A 137 -5.13 11.68 1.95
N ASP A 138 -5.85 12.69 1.44
CA ASP A 138 -5.64 14.08 1.83
C ASP A 138 -5.75 14.27 3.36
N ILE A 139 -6.67 13.58 4.04
CA ILE A 139 -6.77 13.63 5.51
C ILE A 139 -5.52 13.04 6.17
N PHE A 140 -5.02 11.91 5.68
CA PHE A 140 -3.76 11.33 6.17
C PHE A 140 -2.55 12.22 5.87
N GLN A 141 -2.50 12.85 4.70
CA GLN A 141 -1.45 13.81 4.34
C GLN A 141 -1.48 15.02 5.26
N ASN A 142 -2.67 15.52 5.66
CA ASN A 142 -2.75 16.60 6.65
C ASN A 142 -2.08 16.23 7.98
N HIS A 143 -2.20 14.98 8.44
CA HIS A 143 -1.44 14.51 9.61
C HIS A 143 0.06 14.39 9.32
N LYS A 144 0.45 13.78 8.20
CA LYS A 144 1.87 13.62 7.82
C LYS A 144 2.57 14.97 7.63
N ASP A 145 1.85 16.00 7.21
CA ASP A 145 2.35 17.37 7.07
C ASP A 145 2.58 18.07 8.42
N THR A 146 2.00 17.57 9.51
CA THR A 146 2.34 18.07 10.87
C THR A 146 3.66 17.50 11.41
N LEU A 147 4.16 16.41 10.81
CA LEU A 147 5.37 15.76 11.26
C LEU A 147 6.61 16.48 10.72
N PRO A 148 7.72 16.55 11.49
CA PRO A 148 8.97 17.05 10.95
C PRO A 148 9.49 16.14 9.83
N GLY A 149 10.04 16.76 8.80
CA GLY A 149 10.78 16.04 7.76
C GLY A 149 11.96 15.29 8.34
N TYR A 150 12.30 14.14 7.75
CA TYR A 150 13.42 13.33 8.22
C TYR A 150 14.74 14.10 8.17
N THR A 151 15.48 14.02 9.27
CA THR A 151 16.84 14.56 9.37
C THR A 151 17.81 13.81 8.46
N GLU A 152 18.92 14.43 8.07
CA GLU A 152 19.97 13.75 7.29
C GLU A 152 20.51 12.50 7.99
N LYS A 153 20.54 12.49 9.33
CA LYS A 153 20.93 11.30 10.10
C LYS A 153 19.89 10.17 9.99
N GLN A 154 18.60 10.50 10.01
CA GLN A 154 17.55 9.49 9.85
C GLN A 154 17.54 8.89 8.43
N LEU A 155 17.92 9.68 7.43
CA LEU A 155 17.99 9.29 6.01
C LEU A 155 19.31 8.61 5.62
N GLY A 156 20.41 9.00 6.26
CA GLY A 156 21.76 8.57 5.94
C GLY A 156 22.04 7.12 6.34
N PHE A 157 23.04 6.54 5.69
CA PHE A 157 23.68 5.31 6.13
C PHE A 157 25.19 5.49 6.03
N GLU A 158 25.86 5.56 7.18
CA GLU A 158 27.24 6.02 7.27
C GLU A 158 28.20 5.18 6.42
N ASN A 159 29.03 5.86 5.62
CA ASN A 159 30.02 5.27 4.70
C ASN A 159 29.44 4.31 3.64
N VAL A 160 28.12 4.28 3.44
CA VAL A 160 27.48 3.51 2.37
C VAL A 160 27.04 4.46 1.26
N VAL A 161 27.53 4.23 0.05
CA VAL A 161 27.27 5.08 -1.12
C VAL A 161 26.67 4.25 -2.25
N VAL A 162 25.50 4.64 -2.74
CA VAL A 162 24.92 4.06 -3.96
C VAL A 162 25.55 4.75 -5.16
N GLN A 163 26.43 4.04 -5.86
CA GLN A 163 27.23 4.59 -6.94
C GLN A 163 26.43 4.65 -8.26
N ASP A 164 25.74 3.55 -8.58
CA ASP A 164 25.04 3.37 -9.85
C ASP A 164 23.78 2.52 -9.66
N VAL A 165 22.75 2.83 -10.45
CA VAL A 165 21.49 2.09 -10.50
C VAL A 165 21.08 1.98 -11.95
N LYS A 166 20.89 0.74 -12.41
CA LYS A 166 20.42 0.41 -13.75
C LYS A 166 19.24 -0.53 -13.68
N VAL A 167 18.39 -0.44 -14.71
CA VAL A 167 17.37 -1.45 -14.99
C VAL A 167 17.71 -2.12 -16.31
N GLN A 168 17.78 -3.45 -16.28
CA GLN A 168 18.01 -4.26 -17.46
C GLN A 168 16.77 -5.09 -17.77
N THR A 169 16.06 -4.72 -18.84
CA THR A 169 14.94 -5.48 -19.39
C THR A 169 15.43 -6.34 -20.56
N GLN A 170 14.94 -7.57 -20.69
CA GLN A 170 15.35 -8.45 -21.77
C GLN A 170 14.95 -7.89 -23.13
N GLY A 171 15.94 -7.68 -24.01
CA GLY A 171 15.72 -7.17 -25.37
C GLY A 171 15.35 -5.68 -25.46
N ALA A 172 15.58 -4.91 -24.39
CA ALA A 172 15.39 -3.46 -24.41
C ALA A 172 16.71 -2.73 -24.03
N PRO A 173 16.84 -1.43 -24.39
CA PRO A 173 17.94 -0.60 -23.90
C PRO A 173 17.97 -0.52 -22.37
N VAL A 174 19.16 -0.25 -21.81
CA VAL A 174 19.33 0.02 -20.37
C VAL A 174 18.37 1.13 -19.94
N ASN A 175 17.80 1.00 -18.74
CA ASN A 175 16.83 1.92 -18.14
C ASN A 175 15.52 2.05 -18.93
N THR A 176 15.18 1.05 -19.75
CA THR A 176 13.89 0.97 -20.44
C THR A 176 13.09 -0.22 -19.93
N LEU A 177 11.93 0.05 -19.34
CA LEU A 177 10.91 -0.92 -18.98
C LEU A 177 9.94 -1.07 -20.15
N GLN A 178 9.44 -2.29 -20.37
CA GLN A 178 8.49 -2.57 -21.45
C GLN A 178 7.22 -3.20 -20.90
N THR A 179 6.10 -2.59 -21.22
CA THR A 179 4.74 -3.03 -20.88
C THR A 179 3.95 -3.38 -22.13
N TYR A 180 2.97 -4.25 -22.01
CA TYR A 180 2.17 -4.73 -23.13
C TYR A 180 0.82 -5.30 -22.65
N TRP A 181 -0.04 -5.68 -23.58
CA TRP A 181 -1.26 -6.42 -23.25
C TRP A 181 -0.98 -7.92 -23.29
N GLN A 182 -1.39 -8.65 -22.26
CA GLN A 182 -1.38 -10.11 -22.26
C GLN A 182 -2.82 -10.64 -22.24
N GLN A 183 -3.11 -11.60 -23.11
CA GLN A 183 -4.33 -12.40 -23.03
C GLN A 183 -4.06 -13.65 -22.20
N SER A 184 -4.83 -13.81 -21.13
CA SER A 184 -4.82 -14.98 -20.25
C SER A 184 -6.19 -15.65 -20.23
N GLN A 185 -6.24 -16.86 -19.70
CA GLN A 185 -7.46 -17.66 -19.56
C GLN A 185 -7.62 -18.15 -18.12
N ILE A 186 -8.83 -18.08 -17.59
CA ILE A 186 -9.21 -18.64 -16.29
C ILE A 186 -10.47 -19.49 -16.46
N ASP A 187 -10.67 -20.49 -15.59
CA ASP A 187 -11.90 -21.26 -15.55
C ASP A 187 -12.86 -20.65 -14.52
N LEU A 188 -14.07 -20.29 -14.95
CA LEU A 188 -15.12 -19.72 -14.10
C LEU A 188 -16.19 -20.76 -13.71
N SER A 189 -16.01 -22.03 -14.07
CA SER A 189 -16.96 -23.11 -13.79
C SER A 189 -17.46 -23.14 -12.35
N ARG A 190 -16.58 -22.86 -11.38
CA ARG A 190 -16.85 -22.86 -9.94
C ARG A 190 -17.80 -21.77 -9.44
N GLY A 191 -17.90 -20.66 -10.16
CA GLY A 191 -18.78 -19.55 -9.79
C GLY A 191 -20.18 -19.65 -10.39
N LEU A 192 -20.48 -20.73 -11.12
CA LEU A 192 -21.73 -20.91 -11.85
C LEU A 192 -22.59 -22.00 -11.21
N ASP A 193 -23.59 -21.56 -10.45
CA ASP A 193 -24.59 -22.46 -9.89
C ASP A 193 -25.37 -23.20 -10.99
N PHE A 194 -25.75 -24.45 -10.71
CA PHE A 194 -26.52 -25.31 -11.62
C PHE A 194 -25.85 -25.64 -12.96
N LEU A 195 -24.53 -25.44 -13.06
CA LEU A 195 -23.76 -25.95 -14.19
C LEU A 195 -23.86 -27.48 -14.23
N GLN A 196 -24.07 -28.04 -15.43
CA GLN A 196 -24.07 -29.49 -15.60
C GLN A 196 -22.71 -30.06 -15.17
N ALA A 197 -22.73 -31.16 -14.41
CA ALA A 197 -21.54 -31.72 -13.79
C ALA A 197 -20.41 -31.93 -14.83
N GLY A 198 -19.25 -31.30 -14.58
CA GLY A 198 -18.03 -31.50 -15.36
C GLY A 198 -17.77 -30.50 -16.51
N GLY A 199 -18.57 -29.45 -16.68
CA GLY A 199 -18.30 -28.42 -17.68
C GLY A 199 -17.21 -27.43 -17.24
N ALA A 200 -16.07 -27.39 -17.92
CA ALA A 200 -15.13 -26.26 -17.80
C ALA A 200 -15.70 -25.03 -18.53
N VAL A 201 -15.55 -23.85 -17.95
CA VAL A 201 -15.99 -22.58 -18.53
C VAL A 201 -14.79 -21.63 -18.65
N PRO A 202 -13.91 -21.87 -19.64
CA PRO A 202 -12.74 -21.04 -19.86
C PRO A 202 -13.14 -19.66 -20.38
N VAL A 203 -12.71 -18.61 -19.68
CA VAL A 203 -12.89 -17.22 -20.09
C VAL A 203 -11.53 -16.60 -20.38
N LYS A 204 -11.42 -15.98 -21.55
CA LYS A 204 -10.25 -15.21 -21.96
C LYS A 204 -10.44 -13.75 -21.59
N PHE A 205 -9.40 -13.14 -21.04
CA PHE A 205 -9.39 -11.72 -20.70
C PHE A 205 -8.02 -11.13 -20.99
N ILE A 206 -8.00 -9.83 -21.28
CA ILE A 206 -6.80 -9.07 -21.57
C ILE A 206 -6.46 -8.21 -20.37
N HIS A 207 -5.21 -8.23 -19.94
CA HIS A 207 -4.70 -7.42 -18.83
C HIS A 207 -3.34 -6.83 -19.16
N LEU A 208 -2.93 -5.82 -18.39
CA LEU A 208 -1.58 -5.25 -18.49
C LEU A 208 -0.55 -6.31 -18.07
N GLN A 209 0.62 -6.26 -18.70
CA GLN A 209 1.79 -7.06 -18.35
C GLN A 209 3.07 -6.23 -18.56
N HIS A 210 4.17 -6.62 -17.92
CA HIS A 210 5.50 -6.11 -18.21
C HIS A 210 6.48 -7.25 -18.56
N LYS A 211 7.54 -6.94 -19.30
CA LYS A 211 8.64 -7.89 -19.51
C LYS A 211 9.43 -8.05 -18.22
N LEU A 212 10.01 -9.23 -17.99
CA LEU A 212 10.91 -9.46 -16.87
C LEU A 212 12.14 -8.55 -16.99
N PHE A 213 12.54 -7.99 -15.87
CA PHE A 213 13.71 -7.12 -15.77
C PHE A 213 14.43 -7.37 -14.45
N ALA A 214 15.66 -6.85 -14.34
CA ALA A 214 16.42 -6.84 -13.10
C ALA A 214 16.93 -5.45 -12.78
N TYR A 215 16.95 -5.11 -11.49
CA TYR A 215 17.70 -3.99 -10.97
C TYR A 215 19.17 -4.41 -10.81
N GLU A 216 20.08 -3.58 -11.28
CA GLU A 216 21.53 -3.70 -11.06
C GLU A 216 21.99 -2.48 -10.27
N ILE A 217 22.36 -2.70 -9.01
CA ILE A 217 22.68 -1.63 -8.07
C ILE A 217 24.12 -1.80 -7.60
N THR A 218 24.96 -0.80 -7.86
CA THR A 218 26.35 -0.78 -7.39
C THR A 218 26.44 0.05 -6.12
N VAL A 219 26.89 -0.57 -5.03
CA VAL A 219 26.99 0.06 -3.71
C VAL A 219 28.41 -0.07 -3.18
N ASN A 220 29.01 1.03 -2.73
CA ASN A 220 30.29 1.00 -2.03
C ASN A 220 30.06 1.17 -0.53
N ASN A 221 30.53 0.20 0.25
CA ASN A 221 30.58 0.28 1.72
C ASN A 221 32.03 0.58 2.14
N ALA A 222 32.32 1.83 2.49
CA ALA A 222 33.65 2.26 2.93
C ALA A 222 33.95 1.94 4.40
N ASN A 223 33.03 1.29 5.14
CA ASN A 223 33.33 0.77 6.47
C ASN A 223 34.34 -0.38 6.39
N SER A 224 35.14 -0.56 7.44
CA SER A 224 36.09 -1.68 7.55
C SER A 224 35.39 -3.03 7.79
N SER A 225 34.14 -3.02 8.23
CA SER A 225 33.33 -4.20 8.52
C SER A 225 32.15 -4.36 7.55
N PRO A 226 31.65 -5.61 7.36
CA PRO A 226 30.39 -5.82 6.69
C PRO A 226 29.23 -5.15 7.44
N THR A 227 28.32 -4.54 6.69
CA THR A 227 27.12 -3.91 7.23
C THR A 227 25.87 -4.51 6.58
N VAL A 228 24.73 -4.29 7.22
CA VAL A 228 23.44 -4.77 6.71
C VAL A 228 22.57 -3.55 6.44
N GLY A 229 21.98 -3.50 5.25
CA GLY A 229 21.04 -2.45 4.89
C GLY A 229 19.71 -3.01 4.42
N THR A 230 18.74 -2.12 4.24
CA THR A 230 17.49 -2.39 3.53
C THR A 230 17.50 -1.62 2.22
N CYS A 231 17.42 -2.33 1.11
CA CYS A 231 17.23 -1.73 -0.21
C CYS A 231 15.75 -1.40 -0.40
N ARG A 232 15.46 -0.14 -0.70
CA ARG A 232 14.11 0.40 -0.93
C ARG A 232 14.07 1.01 -2.32
N ILE A 233 13.12 0.58 -3.14
CA ILE A 233 13.00 0.98 -4.54
C ILE A 233 11.64 1.63 -4.75
N PHE A 234 11.63 2.85 -5.28
CA PHE A 234 10.43 3.59 -5.61
C PHE A 234 10.51 4.17 -7.02
N MET A 235 9.35 4.50 -7.60
CA MET A 235 9.27 5.17 -8.90
C MET A 235 8.22 6.27 -8.89
N ALA A 236 8.53 7.42 -9.48
CA ALA A 236 7.55 8.48 -9.71
C ALA A 236 7.59 8.98 -11.16
N PRO A 237 6.50 9.55 -11.68
CA PRO A 237 6.54 10.33 -12.91
C PRO A 237 7.51 11.51 -12.77
N LYS A 238 8.24 11.82 -13.86
CA LYS A 238 9.13 12.98 -13.91
C LYS A 238 8.38 14.29 -14.19
N PHE A 239 7.27 14.19 -14.92
CA PHE A 239 6.43 15.33 -15.33
C PHE A 239 4.97 15.14 -14.91
N ASP A 240 4.27 16.24 -14.68
CA ASP A 240 2.82 16.28 -14.43
C ASP A 240 2.01 16.09 -15.73
N GLU A 241 0.68 16.10 -15.64
CA GLU A 241 -0.21 15.91 -16.79
C GLU A 241 -0.13 17.04 -17.84
N ARG A 242 0.51 18.16 -17.49
CA ARG A 242 0.73 19.33 -18.35
C ARG A 242 2.14 19.34 -18.95
N GLY A 243 2.97 18.35 -18.62
CA GLY A 243 4.35 18.23 -19.05
C GLY A 243 5.34 19.10 -18.26
N ASN A 244 4.94 19.66 -17.11
CA ASN A 244 5.86 20.40 -16.24
C ASN A 244 6.63 19.44 -15.33
N PRO A 245 7.91 19.72 -15.02
CA PRO A 245 8.61 18.99 -13.98
C PRO A 245 7.88 19.11 -12.65
N TRP A 246 7.81 18.02 -11.88
CA TRP A 246 7.18 18.06 -10.58
C TRP A 246 7.93 18.96 -9.59
N VAL A 247 7.17 19.64 -8.73
CA VAL A 247 7.73 20.19 -7.49
C VAL A 247 7.83 19.05 -6.48
N PHE A 248 9.03 18.77 -5.96
CA PHE A 248 9.31 17.59 -5.14
C PHE A 248 8.35 17.40 -3.94
N LYS A 249 7.93 18.48 -3.28
CA LYS A 249 6.94 18.42 -2.18
C LYS A 249 5.61 17.75 -2.56
N HIS A 250 5.24 17.83 -3.84
CA HIS A 250 4.06 17.17 -4.41
C HIS A 250 4.44 15.83 -5.03
N GLN A 251 5.58 15.76 -5.71
CA GLN A 251 6.11 14.54 -6.31
C GLN A 251 6.28 13.40 -5.30
N LYS A 252 6.60 13.71 -4.04
CA LYS A 252 6.76 12.71 -2.96
C LYS A 252 5.56 11.75 -2.88
N ASN A 253 4.33 12.26 -3.09
CA ASN A 253 3.10 11.48 -3.03
C ASN A 253 2.87 10.62 -4.27
N MET A 254 3.66 10.82 -5.33
CA MET A 254 3.58 10.08 -6.59
C MET A 254 4.61 8.94 -6.65
N PHE A 255 5.51 8.81 -5.66
CA PHE A 255 6.45 7.71 -5.58
C PHE A 255 5.73 6.43 -5.13
N ILE A 256 5.61 5.46 -6.03
CA ILE A 256 5.09 4.12 -5.73
C ILE A 256 6.23 3.20 -5.30
N GLU A 257 6.00 2.39 -4.27
CA GLU A 257 6.95 1.35 -3.84
C GLU A 257 6.97 0.22 -4.88
N LEU A 258 8.16 -0.18 -5.32
CA LEU A 258 8.35 -1.29 -6.26
C LEU A 258 8.99 -2.52 -5.60
N ASP A 259 9.84 -2.32 -4.59
CA ASP A 259 10.46 -3.42 -3.85
C ASP A 259 11.11 -2.92 -2.54
N LYS A 260 11.18 -3.80 -1.55
CA LYS A 260 11.87 -3.60 -0.28
C LYS A 260 12.47 -4.90 0.22
N PHE A 261 13.79 -4.96 0.35
CA PHE A 261 14.48 -6.18 0.75
C PHE A 261 15.80 -5.92 1.48
N ARG A 262 16.18 -6.86 2.34
CA ARG A 262 17.43 -6.81 3.10
C ARG A 262 18.63 -7.12 2.21
N VAL A 263 19.73 -6.39 2.40
CA VAL A 263 21.01 -6.60 1.70
C VAL A 263 22.16 -6.71 2.71
N ASN A 264 23.10 -7.62 2.46
CA ASN A 264 24.33 -7.76 3.24
C ASN A 264 25.49 -7.18 2.41
N LEU A 265 26.12 -6.12 2.89
CA LEU A 265 27.16 -5.39 2.18
C LEU A 265 28.53 -5.74 2.76
N LYS A 266 29.41 -6.28 1.93
CA LYS A 266 30.83 -6.46 2.28
C LYS A 266 31.54 -5.11 2.25
N SER A 267 32.68 -4.98 2.93
CA SER A 267 33.54 -3.80 2.77
C SER A 267 33.99 -3.67 1.31
N GLY A 268 34.03 -2.45 0.79
CA GLY A 268 34.31 -2.12 -0.61
C GLY A 268 33.07 -2.17 -1.51
N GLN A 269 33.29 -2.43 -2.79
CA GLN A 269 32.24 -2.43 -3.81
C GLN A 269 31.40 -3.73 -3.77
N ASN A 270 30.08 -3.56 -3.88
CA ASN A 270 29.08 -4.62 -3.94
C ASN A 270 28.22 -4.41 -5.19
N SER A 271 27.92 -5.50 -5.88
CA SER A 271 26.96 -5.53 -7.00
C SER A 271 25.73 -6.31 -6.56
N ILE A 272 24.59 -5.65 -6.51
CA ILE A 272 23.30 -6.23 -6.13
C ILE A 272 22.47 -6.40 -7.39
N THR A 273 22.03 -7.63 -7.66
CA THR A 273 21.07 -7.93 -8.72
C THR A 273 19.77 -8.40 -8.09
N ARG A 274 18.65 -7.78 -8.48
CA ARG A 274 17.32 -8.10 -7.94
C ARG A 274 16.32 -8.22 -9.09
N LYS A 275 15.66 -9.37 -9.22
CA LYS A 275 14.67 -9.60 -10.30
C LYS A 275 13.33 -8.98 -9.95
N SER A 276 12.60 -8.51 -10.97
CA SER A 276 11.23 -8.00 -10.80
C SER A 276 10.29 -9.01 -10.14
N SER A 277 10.45 -10.30 -10.46
CA SER A 277 9.63 -11.40 -9.93
C SER A 277 9.88 -11.70 -8.45
N GLU A 278 10.88 -11.05 -7.82
CA GLU A 278 11.18 -11.22 -6.40
C GLU A 278 10.60 -10.10 -5.54
N SER A 279 9.86 -9.15 -6.14
CA SER A 279 9.34 -7.96 -5.47
C SER A 279 8.57 -8.30 -4.19
N SER A 280 8.84 -7.56 -3.12
CA SER A 280 8.10 -7.63 -1.86
C SER A 280 6.70 -7.01 -1.93
N VAL A 281 6.32 -6.39 -3.06
CA VAL A 281 5.01 -5.76 -3.27
C VAL A 281 4.02 -6.74 -3.89
N THR A 282 4.51 -7.67 -4.71
CA THR A 282 3.66 -8.46 -5.60
C THR A 282 3.53 -9.93 -5.24
N ILE A 283 2.48 -10.56 -5.74
CA ILE A 283 2.33 -12.01 -5.83
C ILE A 283 2.30 -12.48 -7.30
N PRO A 284 2.78 -13.70 -7.59
CA PRO A 284 2.76 -14.26 -8.94
C PRO A 284 1.34 -14.42 -9.49
N PHE A 285 1.19 -14.37 -10.81
CA PHE A 285 -0.09 -14.57 -11.51
C PHE A 285 -0.83 -15.85 -11.06
N GLY A 286 -0.09 -16.95 -10.95
CA GLY A 286 -0.63 -18.24 -10.52
C GLY A 286 -1.22 -18.20 -9.11
N ARG A 287 -0.80 -17.26 -8.25
CA ARG A 287 -1.36 -17.09 -6.90
C ARG A 287 -2.64 -16.25 -6.90
N THR A 288 -2.71 -15.23 -7.75
CA THR A 288 -3.92 -14.39 -7.93
C THR A 288 -5.07 -15.18 -8.55
N PHE A 289 -4.78 -16.04 -9.53
CA PHE A 289 -5.79 -16.76 -10.33
C PHE A 289 -5.79 -18.28 -10.10
N ARG A 290 -5.21 -18.77 -9.00
CA ARG A 290 -5.21 -20.21 -8.68
C ARG A 290 -6.61 -20.78 -8.54
N ASP A 291 -6.73 -22.07 -8.80
CA ASP A 291 -7.84 -22.87 -8.32
C ASP A 291 -7.72 -23.04 -6.79
N LEU A 292 -8.71 -22.53 -6.05
CA LEU A 292 -8.73 -22.57 -4.59
C LEU A 292 -9.07 -23.95 -4.00
N ASP A 293 -9.48 -24.93 -4.82
CA ASP A 293 -9.77 -26.31 -4.34
C ASP A 293 -8.55 -27.22 -4.49
N LYS A 294 -7.69 -26.91 -5.46
CA LYS A 294 -6.39 -27.58 -5.60
C LYS A 294 -5.49 -27.20 -4.43
N ASN A 295 -4.96 -28.22 -3.76
CA ASN A 295 -4.04 -28.08 -2.62
C ASN A 295 -4.62 -27.23 -1.47
N ARG A 296 -5.95 -27.10 -1.37
CA ARG A 296 -6.59 -26.46 -0.23
C ARG A 296 -6.36 -27.34 1.01
N PRO A 297 -5.82 -26.77 2.10
CA PRO A 297 -5.73 -27.50 3.35
C PRO A 297 -7.11 -27.92 3.87
N ASP A 298 -7.14 -28.96 4.69
CA ASP A 298 -8.35 -29.38 5.40
C ASP A 298 -8.88 -28.20 6.24
N GLU A 299 -10.18 -27.91 6.16
CA GLU A 299 -10.80 -26.79 6.87
C GLU A 299 -10.68 -26.92 8.40
N THR A 300 -10.49 -28.14 8.91
CA THR A 300 -10.23 -28.39 10.33
C THR A 300 -8.83 -27.92 10.75
N ASP A 301 -7.86 -27.84 9.82
CA ASP A 301 -6.58 -27.16 10.02
C ASP A 301 -6.73 -25.66 9.73
N VAL A 302 -7.27 -24.95 10.72
CA VAL A 302 -7.45 -23.50 10.68
C VAL A 302 -6.13 -22.79 10.41
N LYS A 303 -5.00 -23.30 10.92
CA LYS A 303 -3.70 -22.66 10.72
C LYS A 303 -3.27 -22.78 9.25
N ALA A 304 -3.38 -23.94 8.64
CA ALA A 304 -3.03 -24.10 7.24
C ALA A 304 -3.99 -23.34 6.31
N THR A 305 -5.29 -23.40 6.58
CA THR A 305 -6.33 -22.71 5.76
C THR A 305 -6.15 -21.20 5.77
N THR A 306 -5.98 -20.58 6.94
CA THR A 306 -5.73 -19.14 7.04
C THR A 306 -4.39 -18.72 6.42
N LYS A 307 -3.38 -19.62 6.38
CA LYS A 307 -2.11 -19.39 5.66
C LYS A 307 -2.37 -19.29 4.17
N PHE A 308 -3.12 -20.27 3.67
CA PHE A 308 -3.46 -20.40 2.28
C PHE A 308 -4.18 -19.15 1.80
N ASP A 309 -5.20 -18.70 2.54
CA ASP A 309 -5.98 -17.49 2.22
C ASP A 309 -5.12 -16.21 2.29
N PHE A 310 -4.31 -16.06 3.34
CA PHE A 310 -3.43 -14.88 3.49
C PHE A 310 -2.45 -14.74 2.32
N CYS A 311 -1.92 -15.85 1.79
CA CYS A 311 -1.04 -15.80 0.62
C CYS A 311 -1.74 -15.20 -0.63
N GLY A 312 -3.07 -15.16 -0.69
CA GLY A 312 -3.81 -14.47 -1.76
C GLY A 312 -3.70 -12.94 -1.69
N CYS A 313 -3.26 -12.37 -0.57
CA CYS A 313 -3.02 -10.94 -0.44
C CYS A 313 -1.71 -10.56 -1.15
N GLY A 314 -1.80 -9.55 -2.02
CA GLY A 314 -0.65 -8.89 -2.62
C GLY A 314 -1.01 -8.23 -3.94
N TRP A 315 -0.17 -7.31 -4.39
CA TRP A 315 -0.37 -6.67 -5.69
C TRP A 315 -0.12 -7.68 -6.82
N PRO A 316 -0.92 -7.72 -7.91
CA PRO A 316 -0.63 -8.61 -9.01
C PRO A 316 0.71 -8.28 -9.67
N GLU A 317 1.61 -9.26 -9.84
CA GLU A 317 2.92 -9.06 -10.47
C GLU A 317 2.82 -8.35 -11.83
N ASN A 318 1.84 -8.72 -12.65
CA ASN A 318 1.62 -8.14 -13.97
C ASN A 318 1.21 -6.65 -13.95
N MET A 319 0.94 -6.09 -12.77
CA MET A 319 0.61 -4.69 -12.53
C MET A 319 1.73 -3.93 -11.80
N LEU A 320 2.91 -4.52 -11.58
CA LEU A 320 4.03 -3.89 -10.86
C LEU A 320 4.46 -2.56 -11.51
N ILE A 321 4.49 -2.51 -12.84
CA ILE A 321 4.93 -1.35 -13.61
C ILE A 321 3.72 -0.61 -14.19
N PRO A 322 3.61 0.73 -14.02
CA PRO A 322 2.57 1.51 -14.67
C PRO A 322 2.54 1.30 -16.17
N LYS A 323 1.36 1.42 -16.80
CA LYS A 323 1.19 1.16 -18.24
C LYS A 323 2.19 1.89 -19.13
N GLY A 324 2.49 3.16 -18.84
CA GLY A 324 3.35 3.98 -19.70
C GLY A 324 2.69 4.41 -21.01
N ASN A 325 3.51 4.86 -21.97
CA ASN A 325 3.11 5.28 -23.31
C ASN A 325 4.28 5.00 -24.29
N GLU A 326 4.40 5.71 -25.42
CA GLU A 326 5.53 5.49 -26.36
C GLU A 326 6.91 5.67 -25.70
N ARG A 327 7.03 6.60 -24.76
CA ARG A 327 8.25 6.86 -23.98
C ARG A 327 7.90 7.63 -22.70
N PHE A 328 7.30 6.96 -21.72
CA PHE A 328 6.92 7.63 -20.48
C PHE A 328 8.13 7.84 -19.60
N GLU A 329 8.44 9.08 -19.24
CA GLU A 329 9.60 9.44 -18.42
C GLU A 329 9.28 9.35 -16.92
N ALA A 330 10.06 8.52 -16.22
CA ALA A 330 9.94 8.32 -14.80
C ALA A 330 11.31 8.39 -14.12
N GLU A 331 11.30 8.66 -12.82
CA GLU A 331 12.48 8.67 -11.97
C GLU A 331 12.45 7.43 -11.07
N LEU A 332 13.45 6.56 -11.22
CA LEU A 332 13.67 5.42 -10.35
C LEU A 332 14.56 5.83 -9.19
N PHE A 333 14.03 5.74 -7.98
CA PHE A 333 14.74 6.04 -6.75
C PHE A 333 15.13 4.74 -6.04
N VAL A 334 16.40 4.66 -5.62
CA VAL A 334 16.92 3.58 -4.79
C VAL A 334 17.57 4.18 -3.56
N MET A 335 17.26 3.61 -2.40
CA MET A 335 17.87 3.92 -1.11
C MET A 335 18.36 2.64 -0.45
N ILE A 336 19.56 2.69 0.14
CA ILE A 336 20.01 1.68 1.10
C ILE A 336 19.96 2.30 2.50
N SER A 337 18.95 1.96 3.30
CA SER A 337 18.83 2.42 4.69
C SER A 337 19.56 1.49 5.67
N ASP A 338 19.95 2.01 6.84
CA ASP A 338 20.59 1.24 7.89
C ASP A 338 19.60 0.24 8.51
N TYR A 339 19.91 -1.06 8.40
CA TYR A 339 19.05 -2.13 8.91
C TYR A 339 18.87 -2.10 10.44
N SER A 340 19.82 -1.51 11.19
CA SER A 340 19.73 -1.43 12.64
C SER A 340 18.56 -0.57 13.11
N ASP A 341 18.18 0.43 12.32
CA ASP A 341 17.00 1.25 12.54
C ASP A 341 15.73 0.63 11.96
N ASP A 342 15.84 -0.23 10.96
CA ASP A 342 14.71 -0.81 10.23
C ASP A 342 14.21 -2.12 10.85
N LYS A 343 15.07 -2.85 11.56
CA LYS A 343 14.76 -4.17 12.13
C LYS A 343 13.64 -4.11 13.16
N VAL A 344 12.85 -5.18 13.20
CA VAL A 344 11.81 -5.41 14.20
C VAL A 344 12.22 -6.59 15.08
N THR A 345 12.15 -6.42 16.40
CA THR A 345 12.53 -7.46 17.38
C THR A 345 11.50 -8.59 17.37
N ASN A 346 11.94 -9.85 17.28
CA ASN A 346 11.11 -11.08 17.27
C ASN A 346 10.43 -11.47 15.94
N SER A 347 10.96 -11.06 14.79
CA SER A 347 10.48 -11.62 13.51
C SER A 347 11.08 -13.02 13.28
N ASP A 348 10.44 -14.06 13.80
CA ASP A 348 10.70 -15.44 13.35
C ASP A 348 10.21 -15.56 11.91
N THR A 349 11.13 -15.37 10.97
CA THR A 349 10.84 -15.26 9.54
C THR A 349 10.80 -16.64 8.90
N GLU A 350 9.80 -17.43 9.27
CA GLU A 350 9.33 -18.44 8.32
C GLU A 350 8.62 -17.68 7.20
N LYS A 351 9.32 -17.42 6.08
CA LYS A 351 8.74 -16.77 4.91
C LYS A 351 7.57 -17.61 4.39
N SER A 352 6.38 -17.25 4.83
CA SER A 352 5.14 -17.97 4.49
C SER A 352 4.63 -17.59 3.11
N CYS A 353 4.63 -16.29 2.80
CA CYS A 353 4.11 -15.72 1.57
C CYS A 353 4.95 -14.49 1.20
N ASP A 354 5.07 -14.24 -0.11
CA ASP A 354 5.60 -12.99 -0.67
C ASP A 354 4.55 -11.86 -0.54
N ALA A 355 4.86 -10.62 -0.93
CA ALA A 355 3.99 -9.42 -0.80
C ALA A 355 3.91 -8.74 0.59
N GLY A 356 4.98 -8.85 1.39
CA GLY A 356 5.04 -8.23 2.73
C GLY A 356 4.92 -6.71 2.77
N SER A 357 5.13 -5.98 1.66
CA SER A 357 5.04 -4.52 1.64
C SER A 357 3.62 -4.00 1.90
N TYR A 358 2.59 -4.61 1.30
CA TYR A 358 1.18 -4.19 1.49
C TYR A 358 0.41 -5.10 2.46
N CYS A 359 0.78 -6.37 2.56
CA CYS A 359 0.05 -7.35 3.37
C CYS A 359 0.68 -7.61 4.74
N GLY A 360 1.89 -7.11 4.98
CA GLY A 360 2.66 -7.45 6.17
C GLY A 360 3.04 -8.93 6.22
N LEU A 361 3.29 -9.43 7.42
CA LEU A 361 3.57 -10.84 7.66
C LEU A 361 2.46 -11.43 8.52
N ARG A 362 1.97 -12.61 8.15
CA ARG A 362 0.96 -13.30 8.93
C ARG A 362 1.46 -13.60 10.34
N ASP A 363 0.60 -13.33 11.33
CA ASP A 363 0.83 -13.60 12.77
C ASP A 363 2.14 -12.99 13.31
N ASN A 364 2.65 -11.96 12.62
CA ASN A 364 3.91 -11.29 12.93
C ASN A 364 3.74 -9.79 12.80
N GLN A 365 4.70 -9.05 13.36
CA GLN A 365 4.77 -7.61 13.15
C GLN A 365 5.14 -7.30 11.69
N TYR A 366 4.73 -6.12 11.22
CA TYR A 366 5.18 -5.60 9.93
C TYR A 366 6.72 -5.58 9.89
N PRO A 367 7.37 -6.10 8.83
CA PRO A 367 8.79 -6.44 8.85
C PRO A 367 9.77 -5.25 8.72
N ASP A 368 9.29 -4.05 8.97
CA ASP A 368 10.04 -2.79 8.84
C ASP A 368 9.53 -1.80 9.88
N ARG A 369 10.42 -1.34 10.76
CA ARG A 369 10.06 -0.42 11.85
C ARG A 369 9.80 1.00 11.35
N ARG A 370 10.28 1.35 10.15
CA ARG A 370 10.05 2.68 9.56
C ARG A 370 8.57 2.82 9.20
N SER A 371 8.08 4.06 9.19
CA SER A 371 6.73 4.36 8.70
C SER A 371 6.56 3.82 7.28
N MET A 372 5.40 3.21 6.99
CA MET A 372 5.07 2.77 5.62
C MET A 372 5.14 3.98 4.67
N GLY A 373 5.84 3.82 3.55
CA GLY A 373 6.16 4.92 2.62
C GLY A 373 7.49 5.64 2.88
N TYR A 374 8.24 5.29 3.92
CA TYR A 374 9.57 5.84 4.16
C TYR A 374 10.50 5.65 2.92
N PRO A 375 11.16 6.73 2.43
CA PRO A 375 11.35 8.03 3.09
C PRO A 375 10.42 9.16 2.59
N PHE A 376 9.40 8.86 1.79
CA PHE A 376 8.53 9.85 1.14
C PHE A 376 7.20 10.11 1.85
N ASP A 377 6.92 9.40 2.94
CA ASP A 377 5.68 9.56 3.72
C ASP A 377 5.59 10.94 4.41
N ARG A 378 6.69 11.68 4.55
CA ARG A 378 6.75 13.01 5.17
C ARG A 378 7.19 14.09 4.21
N GLN A 379 6.89 15.34 4.57
CA GLN A 379 7.44 16.48 3.85
C GLN A 379 8.98 16.44 3.85
N PRO A 380 9.62 16.84 2.74
CA PRO A 380 11.06 16.95 2.68
C PRO A 380 11.62 17.88 3.77
N ARG A 381 12.87 17.65 4.19
CA ARG A 381 13.56 18.55 5.12
C ARG A 381 13.59 19.98 4.58
N GLU A 382 13.25 20.94 5.44
CA GLU A 382 13.32 22.36 5.10
C GLU A 382 14.77 22.76 4.80
N PRO A 383 15.03 23.52 3.73
CA PRO A 383 16.37 24.03 3.47
C PRO A 383 16.76 25.07 4.52
N THR A 384 18.08 25.26 4.70
CA THR A 384 18.64 26.27 5.61
C THR A 384 18.21 27.70 5.30
N GLU A 385 17.81 27.98 4.05
CA GLU A 385 17.19 29.24 3.63
C GLU A 385 15.68 29.06 3.44
N SER A 386 14.88 29.73 4.29
CA SER A 386 13.41 29.62 4.34
C SER A 386 12.65 30.04 3.07
N THR A 387 13.33 30.61 2.08
CA THR A 387 12.72 31.01 0.79
C THR A 387 12.93 29.97 -0.31
N LYS A 388 13.78 28.96 -0.10
CA LYS A 388 14.09 27.92 -1.09
C LYS A 388 13.19 26.71 -0.87
N ARG A 389 12.87 26.00 -1.96
CA ARG A 389 12.23 24.68 -1.92
C ARG A 389 13.30 23.64 -2.20
N ILE A 390 13.34 22.56 -1.43
CA ILE A 390 14.27 21.46 -1.68
C ILE A 390 13.82 20.68 -2.93
N THR A 391 14.77 20.45 -3.83
CA THR A 391 14.58 19.58 -5.01
C THR A 391 14.84 18.12 -4.63
N LEU A 392 14.38 17.17 -5.45
CA LEU A 392 14.68 15.74 -5.26
C LEU A 392 16.20 15.51 -5.18
N GLN A 393 16.99 16.17 -6.04
CA GLN A 393 18.45 16.03 -6.05
C GLN A 393 19.11 16.54 -4.75
N GLN A 394 18.56 17.58 -4.12
CA GLN A 394 19.03 18.10 -2.83
C GLN A 394 18.56 17.26 -1.65
N PHE A 395 17.46 16.52 -1.80
CA PHE A 395 16.98 15.59 -0.79
C PHE A 395 17.89 14.37 -0.64
N LEU A 396 18.57 13.94 -1.70
CA LEU A 396 19.41 12.73 -1.67
C LEU A 396 20.53 12.82 -0.64
N THR A 397 20.76 11.70 0.05
CA THR A 397 21.97 11.41 0.83
C THR A 397 22.86 10.42 0.06
N PRO A 398 24.14 10.20 0.44
CA PRO A 398 25.06 9.35 -0.34
C PRO A 398 24.57 7.91 -0.56
N ASN A 399 23.75 7.38 0.35
CA ASN A 399 23.11 6.07 0.26
C ASN A 399 21.85 6.04 -0.62
N MET A 400 21.58 7.11 -1.38
CA MET A 400 20.45 7.23 -2.30
C MET A 400 20.92 7.55 -3.71
N LYS A 401 20.17 7.10 -4.72
CA LYS A 401 20.38 7.43 -6.12
C LYS A 401 19.05 7.53 -6.85
N VAL A 402 18.95 8.52 -7.74
CA VAL A 402 17.86 8.63 -8.71
C VAL A 402 18.44 8.40 -10.11
N THR A 403 17.74 7.59 -10.90
CA THR A 403 18.07 7.31 -12.29
C THR A 403 16.83 7.53 -13.14
N ASP A 404 16.98 8.27 -14.24
CA ASP A 404 15.92 8.39 -15.26
C ASP A 404 15.68 7.03 -15.92
N VAL A 405 14.42 6.62 -15.97
CA VAL A 405 13.97 5.41 -16.67
C VAL A 405 12.80 5.74 -17.59
N PHE A 406 12.62 4.90 -18.62
CA PHE A 406 11.54 5.04 -19.60
C PHE A 406 10.61 3.83 -19.52
N ILE A 407 9.31 4.06 -19.55
CA ILE A 407 8.31 2.99 -19.70
C ILE A 407 7.73 3.07 -21.10
N GLN A 408 8.02 2.05 -21.91
CA GLN A 408 7.53 1.90 -23.27
C GLN A 408 6.38 0.89 -23.30
N PHE A 409 5.20 1.37 -23.66
CA PHE A 409 4.01 0.56 -23.86
C PHE A 409 3.94 0.05 -25.30
N ASN A 410 3.97 -1.26 -25.48
CA ASN A 410 3.69 -1.92 -26.74
C ASN A 410 2.20 -2.26 -26.81
N ASN A 411 1.46 -1.61 -27.72
CA ASN A 411 0.03 -1.86 -27.92
C ASN A 411 -0.23 -3.12 -28.77
N GLN A 412 0.39 -4.23 -28.37
CA GLN A 412 0.19 -5.56 -28.94
C GLN A 412 -0.31 -6.50 -27.84
N VAL A 413 -1.14 -7.46 -28.24
CA VAL A 413 -1.69 -8.48 -27.36
C VAL A 413 -0.89 -9.76 -27.56
N ASP A 414 -0.11 -10.11 -26.56
CA ASP A 414 0.61 -11.39 -26.53
C ASP A 414 -0.26 -12.44 -25.85
N THR A 415 -0.28 -13.66 -26.39
CA THR A 415 -0.94 -14.78 -25.70
C THR A 415 0.02 -15.31 -24.65
N ALA A 416 -0.45 -15.48 -23.42
CA ALA A 416 0.34 -16.13 -22.39
C ALA A 416 0.82 -17.50 -22.91
N LEU A 417 2.13 -17.76 -22.87
CA LEU A 417 2.63 -19.13 -22.97
C LEU A 417 1.94 -19.91 -21.85
N GLU A 418 1.41 -21.11 -22.12
CA GLU A 418 0.73 -21.93 -21.11
C GLU A 418 1.63 -22.07 -19.87
N VAL A 419 1.36 -21.26 -18.84
CA VAL A 419 2.04 -21.37 -17.56
C VAL A 419 1.44 -22.61 -16.95
N ASN A 420 2.21 -23.68 -16.93
CA ASN A 420 1.85 -24.91 -16.25
C ASN A 420 1.64 -24.56 -14.77
N VAL A 421 0.38 -24.40 -14.37
CA VAL A 421 -0.04 -23.93 -13.03
C VAL A 421 0.30 -24.97 -11.95
N ASP A 422 0.77 -26.16 -12.36
CA ASP A 422 1.02 -27.30 -11.49
C ASP A 422 2.41 -27.31 -10.81
N HIS A 423 3.25 -26.27 -10.99
CA HIS A 423 4.56 -26.15 -10.33
C HIS A 423 4.72 -24.82 -9.57
N PHE A 424 3.90 -24.60 -8.53
CA PHE A 424 4.17 -23.62 -7.47
C PHE A 424 3.74 -24.16 -6.10
#